data_AF-A0AAD7CBP2-F1
#
_entry.id   AF-A0AAD7CBP2-F1
#
_cell.length_a   1.000
_cell.length_b   1.000
_cell.length_c   1.000
_cell.angle_alpha   90.00
_cell.angle_beta   90.00
_cell.angle_gamma   90.00
#
_symmetry.space_group_name_H-M   'P 1'
#
loop_
_entity.id
_entity.type
_entity.pdbx_description
1 polymer ?
#
loop_
_entity_poly.entity_id
_entity_poly.type
_entity_poly.pdbx_seq_one_letter_code
_entity_poly.pdbx_strand_id
1 'polypeptide(L)'
;SRRSQAAVCSPSASTVEYSEAMHRTLIALRSAASKRSFNSIEDKYYRMEVEMLRPGTVVPSADTVARDVQRLYESLAVEAKDYFEV
;
A
#
# COMPACT_ATOMS: atom_id res chain seq x y z
N SER A 1 33.13 -33.46 11.34
CA SER A 1 32.68 -32.07 11.57
C SER A 1 31.61 -31.73 10.55
N ARG A 2 30.32 -31.72 10.96
CA ARG A 2 29.18 -31.41 10.08
C ARG A 2 29.03 -29.89 9.98
N ARG A 3 29.27 -29.31 8.81
CA ARG A 3 28.75 -27.99 8.46
C ARG A 3 27.70 -28.17 7.39
N SER A 4 26.44 -28.19 7.81
CA SER A 4 25.29 -27.96 6.94
C SER A 4 25.43 -26.57 6.34
N GLN A 5 25.62 -26.48 5.03
CA GLN A 5 25.23 -25.27 4.30
C GLN A 5 23.75 -25.40 3.98
N ALA A 6 22.99 -24.45 4.50
CA ALA A 6 21.56 -24.32 4.29
C ALA A 6 21.27 -24.18 2.79
N ALA A 7 20.18 -24.82 2.36
CA ALA A 7 19.61 -24.63 1.05
C ALA A 7 19.41 -23.14 0.77
N VAL A 8 19.97 -22.67 -0.34
CA VAL A 8 19.64 -21.36 -0.90
C VAL A 8 18.18 -21.43 -1.34
N CYS A 9 17.25 -21.03 -0.48
CA CYS A 9 15.91 -20.69 -0.92
C CYS A 9 16.05 -19.43 -1.77
N SER A 10 16.03 -19.59 -3.10
CA SER A 10 15.77 -18.48 -4.00
C SER A 10 14.31 -18.10 -3.82
N PRO A 11 13.97 -16.94 -3.21
CA PRO A 11 12.64 -16.40 -3.42
C PRO A 11 12.61 -16.05 -4.91
N SER A 12 11.73 -16.70 -5.68
CA SER A 12 11.28 -16.13 -6.94
C SER A 12 10.57 -14.82 -6.57
N ALA A 13 11.34 -13.77 -6.39
CA ALA A 13 10.85 -12.44 -6.08
C ALA A 13 10.02 -12.03 -7.28
N SER A 14 8.70 -12.15 -7.16
CA SER A 14 7.79 -11.31 -7.91
C SER A 14 8.15 -9.88 -7.51
N THR A 15 9.02 -9.27 -8.28
CA THR A 15 9.34 -7.85 -8.15
C THR A 15 8.06 -7.13 -8.54
N VAL A 16 7.26 -6.77 -7.55
CA VAL A 16 6.09 -5.92 -7.77
C VAL A 16 6.66 -4.59 -8.26
N GLU A 17 6.51 -4.33 -9.55
CA GLU A 17 6.93 -3.06 -10.12
C GLU A 17 6.18 -1.93 -9.41
N TYR A 18 6.92 -0.86 -9.12
CA TYR A 18 6.31 0.31 -8.51
C TYR A 18 5.34 0.95 -9.50
N SER A 19 4.12 1.20 -9.00
CA SER A 19 3.13 2.06 -9.61
C SER A 19 2.64 3.02 -8.55
N GLU A 20 2.40 4.28 -8.92
CA GLU A 20 1.83 5.28 -8.01
C GLU A 20 0.47 4.82 -7.45
N ALA A 21 -0.36 4.20 -8.29
CA ALA A 21 -1.65 3.69 -7.88
C ALA A 21 -1.49 2.59 -6.82
N MET A 22 -0.56 1.65 -7.05
CA MET A 22 -0.27 0.59 -6.08
C MET A 22 0.29 1.14 -4.77
N HIS A 23 1.17 2.15 -4.85
CA HIS A 23 1.70 2.83 -3.68
C HIS A 23 0.59 3.47 -2.84
N ARG A 24 -0.34 4.20 -3.46
CA ARG A 24 -1.51 4.80 -2.79
C ARG A 24 -2.42 3.74 -2.16
N THR A 25 -2.68 2.65 -2.87
CA THR A 25 -3.48 1.52 -2.35
C THR A 25 -2.83 0.89 -1.12
N LEU A 26 -1.51 0.67 -1.12
CA LEU A 26 -0.80 0.12 0.03
C LEU A 26 -0.86 1.06 1.25
N ILE A 27 -0.80 2.38 1.03
CA ILE A 27 -0.97 3.36 2.10
C ILE A 27 -2.38 3.25 2.70
N ALA A 28 -3.42 3.24 1.86
CA ALA A 28 -4.81 3.10 2.30
C ALA A 28 -5.02 1.83 3.12
N LEU A 29 -4.52 0.69 2.63
CA LEU A 29 -4.60 -0.60 3.33
C LEU A 29 -3.85 -0.57 4.66
N ARG A 30 -2.65 0.02 4.71
CA ARG A 30 -1.87 0.17 5.96
C ARG A 30 -2.63 0.99 6.99
N SER A 31 -3.25 2.11 6.56
CA SER A 31 -4.08 2.96 7.41
C SER A 31 -5.29 2.20 7.97
N ALA A 32 -6.00 1.46 7.12
CA ALA A 32 -7.15 0.65 7.54
C ALA A 32 -6.74 -0.45 8.53
N ALA A 33 -5.70 -1.23 8.22
CA ALA A 33 -5.21 -2.32 9.04
C ALA A 33 -4.72 -1.86 10.42
N SER A 34 -4.04 -0.70 10.47
CA SER A 34 -3.46 -0.16 11.70
C SER A 34 -4.37 0.82 12.44
N LYS A 35 -5.59 1.07 11.95
CA LYS A 35 -6.51 2.11 12.44
C LYS A 35 -5.85 3.49 12.56
N ARG A 36 -5.00 3.83 11.58
CA ARG A 36 -4.25 5.10 11.55
C ARG A 36 -4.90 6.08 10.57
N SER A 37 -4.87 7.36 10.91
CA SER A 37 -5.26 8.41 10.00
C SER A 37 -4.27 8.53 8.82
N PHE A 38 -4.76 9.07 7.71
CA PHE A 38 -3.93 9.35 6.53
C PHE A 38 -2.89 10.45 6.77
N ASN A 39 -3.02 11.25 7.84
CA ASN A 39 -2.00 12.24 8.22
C ASN A 39 -0.63 11.60 8.54
N SER A 40 -0.58 10.29 8.81
CA SER A 40 0.68 9.55 8.95
C SER A 40 1.59 9.59 7.72
N ILE A 41 1.05 9.94 6.54
CA ILE A 41 1.80 10.13 5.30
C ILE A 41 2.63 11.42 5.32
N GLU A 42 2.21 12.41 6.11
CA GLU A 42 2.93 13.67 6.30
C GLU A 42 4.05 13.57 7.33
N ASP A 43 4.14 12.43 8.03
CA ASP A 43 5.21 12.17 8.97
C ASP A 43 6.58 12.20 8.27
N LYS A 44 7.53 12.92 8.89
CA LYS A 44 8.87 13.10 8.35
C LYS A 44 9.64 11.79 8.20
N TYR A 45 9.42 10.81 9.08
CA TYR A 45 10.10 9.52 9.03
C TYR A 45 9.52 8.63 7.94
N TYR A 46 8.21 8.69 7.70
CA TYR A 46 7.60 8.02 6.55
C TYR A 46 8.16 8.55 5.22
N ARG A 47 8.25 9.87 5.06
CA ARG A 47 8.84 10.47 3.85
C ARG A 47 10.31 10.08 3.67
N MET A 48 11.07 10.06 4.77
CA MET A 48 12.47 9.63 4.74
C MET A 48 12.62 8.14 4.41
N GLU A 49 11.73 7.28 4.90
CA GLU A 49 11.67 5.86 4.52
C GLU A 49 11.44 5.71 3.01
N VAL A 50 10.45 6.42 2.46
CA VAL A 50 10.15 6.38 1.02
C VAL A 50 11.34 6.87 0.19
N GLU A 51 12.00 7.95 0.60
CA GLU A 51 13.17 8.49 -0.11
C GLU A 51 14.37 7.53 -0.05
N MET A 52 14.61 6.87 1.10
CA MET A 52 15.68 5.88 1.24
C MET A 52 15.45 4.64 0.37
N LEU A 53 14.21 4.20 0.22
CA LEU A 53 13.87 3.01 -0.56
C LEU A 53 13.78 3.30 -2.06
N ARG A 54 13.27 4.48 -2.43
CA ARG A 54 13.10 4.88 -3.83
C ARG A 54 13.19 6.42 -3.95
N PRO A 55 14.39 6.96 -4.19
CA PRO A 55 14.61 8.41 -4.29
C PRO A 55 13.73 9.08 -5.34
N GLY A 56 13.23 10.27 -5.03
CA GLY A 56 12.39 11.06 -5.94
C GLY A 56 10.94 10.57 -6.06
N THR A 57 10.51 9.66 -5.20
CA THR A 57 9.11 9.22 -5.16
C THR A 57 8.20 10.33 -4.64
N VAL A 58 7.18 10.68 -5.41
CA VAL A 58 6.18 11.66 -4.98
C VAL A 58 5.21 10.99 -4.00
N VAL A 59 5.29 11.41 -2.74
CA VAL A 59 4.38 10.96 -1.69
C VAL A 59 3.02 11.67 -1.86
N PRO A 60 1.89 10.94 -1.89
CA PRO A 60 0.56 11.55 -2.01
C PRO A 60 0.19 12.37 -0.77
N SER A 61 -0.74 13.31 -0.91
CA SER A 61 -1.34 13.97 0.26
C SER A 61 -2.37 13.05 0.94
N ALA A 62 -2.62 13.30 2.24
CA ALA A 62 -3.67 12.60 2.99
C ALA A 62 -5.04 12.68 2.29
N ASP A 63 -5.39 13.87 1.79
CA ASP A 63 -6.63 14.10 1.04
C ASP A 63 -6.73 13.31 -0.26
N THR A 64 -5.59 13.02 -0.89
CA THR A 64 -5.56 12.21 -2.12
C THR A 64 -5.91 10.76 -1.78
N VAL A 65 -5.28 10.20 -0.74
CA VAL A 65 -5.59 8.84 -0.30
C VAL A 65 -7.02 8.72 0.22
N ALA A 66 -7.52 9.73 0.94
CA ALA A 66 -8.91 9.75 1.41
C ALA A 66 -9.91 9.71 0.25
N ARG A 67 -9.70 10.53 -0.80
CA ARG A 67 -10.54 10.53 -2.01
C ARG A 67 -10.44 9.21 -2.77
N ASP A 68 -9.24 8.63 -2.87
CA ASP A 68 -9.04 7.35 -3.55
C ASP A 68 -9.81 6.22 -2.81
N VAL A 69 -9.78 6.21 -1.47
CA VAL A 69 -10.55 5.27 -0.65
C VAL A 69 -12.06 5.50 -0.79
N GLN A 70 -12.51 6.75 -0.79
CA GLN A 70 -13.93 7.06 -0.98
C GLN A 70 -14.45 6.53 -2.32
N ARG A 71 -13.69 6.72 -3.41
CA ARG A 71 -14.05 6.20 -4.73
C ARG A 71 -14.14 4.67 -4.76
N LEU A 72 -13.24 3.99 -4.06
CA LEU A 72 -13.30 2.53 -3.92
C LEU A 72 -14.56 2.09 -3.18
N TYR A 73 -14.94 2.79 -2.11
CA TYR A 73 -16.21 2.52 -1.42
C TYR A 73 -17.42 2.78 -2.31
N GLU A 74 -17.43 3.86 -3.08
CA GLU A 74 -18.52 4.19 -4.00
C GLU A 74 -18.69 3.10 -5.06
N SER A 75 -17.60 2.61 -5.67
CA SER A 75 -17.67 1.53 -6.66
C SER A 75 -18.14 0.21 -6.03
N LEU A 76 -17.59 -0.16 -4.87
CA LEU A 76 -17.97 -1.40 -4.18
C LEU A 76 -19.40 -1.36 -3.64
N ALA A 77 -19.90 -0.18 -3.26
CA ALA A 77 -21.27 0.00 -2.80
C ALA A 77 -22.29 -0.19 -3.94
N VAL A 78 -21.93 0.16 -5.17
CA VAL A 78 -22.76 -0.14 -6.35
C VAL A 78 -22.84 -1.66 -6.56
N GLU A 79 -21.69 -2.34 -6.59
CA GLU A 79 -21.64 -3.80 -6.75
C GLU A 79 -22.39 -4.54 -5.62
N ALA A 80 -22.27 -4.07 -4.38
CA ALA A 80 -22.98 -4.64 -3.26
C ALA A 80 -24.50 -4.46 -3.39
N LYS A 81 -24.99 -3.31 -3.86
CA LYS A 81 -26.42 -3.09 -4.09
C LYS A 81 -26.96 -4.01 -5.17
N ASP A 82 -26.25 -4.15 -6.30
CA ASP A 82 -26.64 -5.05 -7.38
C ASP A 82 -26.76 -6.51 -6.89
N TYR A 83 -25.90 -6.92 -5.95
CA TYR A 83 -25.97 -8.24 -5.33
C TYR A 83 -27.21 -8.45 -4.44
N PHE A 84 -27.70 -7.40 -3.78
CA PHE A 84 -28.87 -7.46 -2.91
C PHE A 84 -30.20 -7.12 -3.61
N GLU A 85 -30.17 -6.66 -4.86
CA GLU A 85 -31.36 -6.45 -5.71
C GLU A 85 -31.82 -7.73 -6.46
N VAL A 86 -31.31 -8.91 -6.06
CA VAL A 86 -31.72 -10.24 -6.55
C VAL A 86 -32.85 -10.84 -5.71
#